data_AF-A0A959CNP2-F1
#
_entry.id   AF-A0A959CNP2-F1
#
_cell.length_a   1.000
_cell.length_b   1.000
_cell.length_c   1.000
_cell.angle_alpha   90.00
_cell.angle_beta   90.00
_cell.angle_gamma   90.00
#
_symmetry.space_group_name_H-M   'P 1'
#
loop_
_entity.id
_entity.type
_entity.pdbx_description
1 polymer ?
#
loop_
_entity_poly.entity_id
_entity_poly.type
_entity_poly.pdbx_seq_one_letter_code
_entity_poly.pdbx_strand_id
1 'polypeptide(L)'
;MTKRKTLFLLTFGMLALVASARAENPLRDSIRANAVVPARLLPGPFGILAGVWATNVPALLPLADAHAALPAIPAAGLLLSGLPTREVLFTAYLQRLASDYESQHILYRSVPLSDCSGMFHRLLQRMKETFPGFAYPEVAVARSSRALAQWYYDRGALHVIDDAAGSGHLIRPGAILFFGQVGKAYPHPTIGQLTTPGTGIMHIGTVVGVEKDEAGNTIAYTMFHARGRGKPASHTRHYLRHPGNPGLPAFGNWRQQWLAVAYMDTSSE
;
A
#
# COMPACT_ATOMS: atom_id res chain seq x y z
N MET A 1 -5.22 66.75 21.35
CA MET A 1 -3.75 66.76 21.23
C MET A 1 -3.16 67.22 22.55
N THR A 2 -2.76 66.30 23.42
CA THR A 2 -2.15 66.63 24.71
C THR A 2 -1.14 65.54 25.05
N LYS A 3 0.14 65.93 24.95
CA LYS A 3 1.31 65.09 25.24
C LYS A 3 1.47 64.94 26.75
N ARG A 4 1.76 63.73 27.23
CA ARG A 4 2.53 63.52 28.46
C ARG A 4 3.61 62.47 28.22
N LYS A 5 4.83 62.85 28.59
CA LYS A 5 6.09 62.09 28.58
C LYS A 5 6.45 61.73 30.03
N THR A 6 6.86 60.49 30.26
CA THR A 6 7.72 59.96 31.37
C THR A 6 8.00 58.49 30.97
N LEU A 7 9.18 57.94 30.66
CA LEU A 7 10.55 57.96 31.23
C LEU A 7 10.52 57.58 32.73
N PHE A 8 11.18 56.56 33.31
CA PHE A 8 12.42 55.78 33.17
C PHE A 8 12.16 54.43 33.94
N LEU A 9 12.80 53.27 33.72
CA LEU A 9 14.06 52.75 34.34
C LEU A 9 14.05 51.20 34.06
N LEU A 10 14.94 50.57 33.29
CA LEU A 10 16.25 49.96 33.61
C LEU A 10 16.36 49.18 34.95
N THR A 11 16.44 47.84 34.87
CA THR A 11 17.36 46.88 35.59
C THR A 11 16.97 45.43 35.21
N PHE A 12 17.81 44.60 34.56
CA PHE A 12 18.94 43.77 35.01
C PHE A 12 18.57 42.39 35.64
N GLY A 13 19.20 41.33 35.10
CA GLY A 13 19.30 39.95 35.67
C GLY A 13 18.13 39.02 35.30
N MET A 14 18.30 37.71 35.04
CA MET A 14 19.35 36.81 35.46
C MET A 14 19.35 35.55 34.57
N LEU A 15 20.56 35.04 34.37
CA LEU A 15 20.93 33.76 33.79
C LEU A 15 20.19 32.60 34.48
N ALA A 16 19.62 31.66 33.73
CA ALA A 16 19.30 30.32 34.23
C ALA A 16 19.73 29.27 33.20
N LEU A 17 20.94 28.75 33.43
CA LEU A 17 21.51 27.57 32.83
C LEU A 17 20.82 26.35 33.47
N VAL A 18 19.95 25.65 32.74
CA VAL A 18 19.47 24.31 33.15
C VAL A 18 20.11 23.29 32.24
N ALA A 19 21.23 22.75 32.71
CA ALA A 19 21.71 21.44 32.29
C ALA A 19 20.76 20.40 32.90
N SER A 20 20.12 19.58 32.05
CA SER A 20 19.50 18.34 32.50
C SER A 20 20.07 17.17 31.72
N ALA A 21 20.37 16.14 32.49
CA ALA A 21 21.30 15.09 32.21
C ALA A 21 20.86 14.13 31.10
N ARG A 22 21.87 13.64 30.37
CA ARG A 22 21.84 12.40 29.60
C ARG A 22 21.33 11.25 30.48
N ALA A 23 20.23 10.62 30.08
CA ALA A 23 19.96 9.23 30.40
C ALA A 23 20.40 8.39 29.20
N GLU A 24 21.57 7.76 29.32
CA GLU A 24 22.04 6.75 28.38
C GLU A 24 21.18 5.49 28.56
N ASN A 25 20.66 4.97 27.45
CA ASN A 25 19.83 3.78 27.39
C ASN A 25 20.72 2.60 26.94
N PRO A 26 21.13 1.69 27.83
CA PRO A 26 22.01 0.58 27.49
C PRO A 26 21.17 -0.61 27.03
N LEU A 27 20.69 -0.58 25.78
CA LEU A 27 20.07 -1.74 25.12
C LEU A 27 20.16 -1.56 23.60
N ARG A 28 21.39 -1.43 23.11
CA ARG A 28 21.75 -1.60 21.70
C ARG A 28 23.11 -2.26 21.62
N ASP A 29 23.13 -3.57 21.87
CA ASP A 29 24.19 -4.46 21.40
C ASP A 29 23.63 -5.88 21.30
N SER A 30 23.04 -6.17 20.15
CA SER A 30 23.04 -7.50 19.53
C SER A 30 22.51 -7.32 18.10
N ILE A 31 23.06 -8.11 17.19
CA ILE A 31 22.90 -8.04 15.71
C ILE A 31 23.97 -7.16 15.03
N ARG A 32 25.21 -7.63 15.10
CA ARG A 32 26.09 -7.73 13.91
C ARG A 32 26.85 -9.06 13.95
N ALA A 33 27.16 -9.53 12.74
CA ALA A 33 27.98 -10.68 12.37
C ALA A 33 27.25 -12.04 12.29
N ASN A 34 26.78 -12.38 11.10
CA ASN A 34 27.12 -13.69 10.54
C ASN A 34 27.75 -13.44 9.17
N ALA A 35 29.07 -13.57 9.17
CA ALA A 35 29.92 -13.55 8.02
C ALA A 35 29.78 -14.88 7.25
N VAL A 36 29.99 -14.75 5.95
CA VAL A 36 30.25 -15.81 4.97
C VAL A 36 31.30 -16.79 5.51
N VAL A 37 31.01 -18.08 5.44
CA VAL A 37 32.01 -19.16 5.55
C VAL A 37 32.04 -19.91 4.22
N PRO A 38 33.23 -20.16 3.64
CA PRO A 38 33.39 -20.70 2.30
C PRO A 38 33.23 -22.22 2.23
N ALA A 39 32.97 -22.69 1.02
CA ALA A 39 32.95 -24.08 0.61
C ALA A 39 34.24 -24.82 1.01
N ARG A 40 34.09 -26.01 1.60
CA ARG A 40 35.15 -27.02 1.71
C ARG A 40 34.72 -28.28 0.96
N LEU A 41 35.36 -28.47 -0.19
CA LEU A 41 35.51 -29.75 -0.88
C LEU A 41 36.41 -30.67 -0.06
N LEU A 42 36.02 -31.92 0.11
CA LEU A 42 36.93 -33.03 0.39
C LEU A 42 36.55 -34.27 -0.46
N PRO A 43 37.52 -35.13 -0.82
CA PRO A 43 37.38 -36.13 -1.87
C PRO A 43 37.24 -37.58 -1.37
N GLY A 44 36.47 -38.37 -2.14
CA GLY A 44 36.61 -39.82 -2.39
C GLY A 44 36.06 -40.80 -1.33
N PRO A 45 36.12 -42.13 -1.58
CA PRO A 45 36.09 -42.85 -2.86
C PRO A 45 35.16 -44.10 -2.87
N PHE A 46 34.97 -44.71 -4.05
CA PHE A 46 34.42 -46.05 -4.35
C PHE A 46 32.92 -46.35 -4.13
N GLY A 47 32.31 -46.96 -5.16
CA GLY A 47 31.02 -47.63 -5.06
C GLY A 47 30.34 -47.87 -6.40
N ILE A 48 30.95 -48.69 -7.25
CA ILE A 48 30.31 -49.29 -8.44
C ILE A 48 29.11 -50.13 -7.97
N LEU A 49 27.92 -49.90 -8.52
CA LEU A 49 26.92 -50.96 -8.69
C LEU A 49 26.06 -50.66 -9.92
N ALA A 50 26.15 -51.57 -10.89
CA ALA A 50 25.30 -51.68 -12.05
C ALA A 50 23.86 -51.98 -11.63
N GLY A 51 22.90 -51.33 -12.29
CA GLY A 51 21.47 -51.57 -12.09
C GLY A 51 20.72 -51.34 -13.40
N VAL A 52 20.60 -52.41 -14.17
CA VAL A 52 19.76 -52.54 -15.37
C VAL A 52 18.30 -52.35 -14.97
N TRP A 53 17.62 -51.37 -15.56
CA TRP A 53 16.18 -51.40 -15.78
C TRP A 53 15.87 -50.77 -17.14
N ALA A 54 15.79 -51.64 -18.15
CA ALA A 54 15.00 -51.38 -19.33
C ALA A 54 13.54 -51.71 -19.00
N THR A 55 12.59 -50.86 -19.42
CA THR A 55 11.41 -51.29 -20.21
C THR A 55 10.42 -50.14 -20.46
N ASN A 56 9.98 -50.09 -21.72
CA ASN A 56 8.65 -49.70 -22.20
C ASN A 56 8.27 -48.21 -22.23
N VAL A 57 8.72 -47.53 -23.29
CA VAL A 57 8.01 -46.39 -23.88
C VAL A 57 7.07 -46.93 -24.97
N PRO A 58 5.73 -46.82 -24.83
CA PRO A 58 4.83 -47.17 -25.92
C PRO A 58 4.94 -46.16 -27.06
N ALA A 59 4.93 -46.70 -28.28
CA ALA A 59 5.05 -45.98 -29.54
C ALA A 59 3.96 -44.90 -29.71
N LEU A 60 4.39 -43.71 -30.12
CA LEU A 60 3.55 -42.64 -30.66
C LEU A 60 2.90 -43.12 -31.96
N LEU A 61 1.58 -43.16 -31.98
CA LEU A 61 0.79 -43.27 -33.21
C LEU A 61 0.87 -41.95 -33.99
N PRO A 62 0.97 -41.99 -35.34
CA PRO A 62 0.84 -40.79 -36.15
C PRO A 62 -0.63 -40.39 -36.24
N LEU A 63 -0.97 -39.20 -35.73
CA LEU A 63 -2.26 -38.56 -35.98
C LEU A 63 -2.25 -38.03 -37.42
N ALA A 64 -2.96 -38.73 -38.28
CA ALA A 64 -3.21 -38.36 -39.66
C ALA A 64 -4.05 -37.08 -39.75
N ASP A 65 -3.74 -36.28 -40.77
CA ASP A 65 -4.41 -35.06 -41.18
C ASP A 65 -5.93 -35.24 -41.32
N ALA A 66 -6.67 -34.53 -40.46
CA ALA A 66 -8.09 -34.26 -40.65
C ALA A 66 -8.29 -32.75 -40.77
N HIS A 67 -7.88 -32.19 -41.91
CA HIS A 67 -8.34 -30.87 -42.36
C HIS A 67 -9.81 -30.97 -42.78
N ALA A 68 -10.71 -31.02 -41.79
CA ALA A 68 -12.11 -30.70 -42.01
C ALA A 68 -12.23 -29.18 -42.12
N ALA A 69 -12.66 -28.70 -43.30
CA ALA A 69 -12.94 -27.29 -43.53
C ALA A 69 -13.98 -26.80 -42.51
N LEU A 70 -13.57 -25.90 -41.61
CA LEU A 70 -14.50 -25.22 -40.72
C LEU A 70 -15.49 -24.41 -41.56
N PRO A 71 -16.80 -24.49 -41.28
CA PRO A 71 -17.77 -23.65 -41.96
C PRO A 71 -17.44 -22.18 -41.65
N ALA A 72 -17.41 -21.35 -42.69
CA ALA A 72 -17.27 -19.91 -42.54
C ALA A 72 -18.41 -19.40 -41.65
N ILE A 73 -18.08 -19.05 -40.41
CA ILE A 73 -19.01 -18.37 -39.52
C ILE A 73 -19.32 -17.03 -40.19
N PRO A 74 -20.58 -16.73 -40.52
CA PRO A 74 -20.91 -15.42 -41.07
C PRO A 74 -20.45 -14.37 -40.06
N ALA A 75 -19.76 -13.33 -40.54
CA ALA A 75 -19.41 -12.15 -39.77
C ALA A 75 -20.69 -11.41 -39.35
N ALA A 76 -21.46 -12.02 -38.46
CA ALA A 76 -22.48 -11.34 -37.69
C ALA A 76 -21.72 -10.31 -36.87
N GLY A 77 -22.04 -9.04 -37.07
CA GLY A 77 -21.53 -7.94 -36.27
C GLY A 77 -21.78 -8.22 -34.80
N LEU A 78 -20.78 -8.80 -34.12
CA LEU A 78 -20.69 -8.77 -32.68
C LEU A 78 -20.45 -7.32 -32.33
N LEU A 79 -21.54 -6.65 -31.95
CA LEU A 79 -21.51 -5.44 -31.16
C LEU A 79 -20.52 -5.64 -30.01
N LEU A 80 -19.32 -5.06 -30.13
CA LEU A 80 -18.29 -5.01 -29.08
C LEU A 80 -18.76 -4.21 -27.84
N SER A 81 -20.00 -3.74 -27.82
CA SER A 81 -20.68 -3.19 -26.65
C SER A 81 -21.03 -4.31 -25.66
N GLY A 82 -20.03 -4.82 -24.95
CA GLY A 82 -20.23 -5.89 -23.96
C GLY A 82 -18.97 -6.36 -23.25
N LEU A 83 -17.77 -5.98 -23.71
CA LEU A 83 -16.56 -6.27 -22.96
C LEU A 83 -16.49 -5.37 -21.71
N PRO A 84 -16.20 -5.92 -20.53
CA PRO A 84 -16.01 -5.12 -19.33
C PRO A 84 -14.90 -4.10 -19.59
N THR A 85 -15.10 -2.88 -19.12
CA THR A 85 -14.07 -1.84 -19.23
C THR A 85 -12.81 -2.28 -18.49
N ARG A 86 -11.66 -1.73 -18.87
CA ARG A 86 -10.38 -1.95 -18.16
C ARG A 86 -10.51 -1.71 -16.66
N GLU A 87 -11.30 -0.71 -16.27
CA GLU A 87 -11.56 -0.36 -14.87
C GLU A 87 -12.34 -1.46 -14.13
N VAL A 88 -13.34 -2.07 -14.77
CA VAL A 88 -14.10 -3.20 -14.19
C VAL A 88 -13.19 -4.41 -13.99
N LEU A 89 -12.38 -4.75 -14.99
CA LEU A 89 -11.42 -5.85 -14.89
C LEU A 89 -10.36 -5.61 -13.81
N PHE A 90 -9.82 -4.39 -13.75
CA PHE A 90 -8.86 -3.98 -12.73
C PHE A 90 -9.45 -4.10 -11.32
N THR A 91 -10.67 -3.61 -11.12
CA THR A 91 -11.37 -3.67 -9.84
C THR A 91 -11.62 -5.11 -9.40
N ALA A 92 -12.14 -5.95 -10.31
CA ALA A 92 -12.40 -7.36 -10.02
C ALA A 92 -11.11 -8.12 -9.68
N TYR A 93 -10.02 -7.87 -10.40
CA TYR A 93 -8.73 -8.46 -10.12
C TYR A 93 -8.19 -8.04 -8.74
N LEU A 94 -8.29 -6.74 -8.41
CA LEU A 94 -7.85 -6.21 -7.13
C LEU A 94 -8.64 -6.78 -5.95
N GLN A 95 -9.97 -6.90 -6.10
CA GLN A 95 -10.83 -7.54 -5.09
C GLN A 95 -10.45 -9.00 -4.87
N ARG A 96 -10.28 -9.78 -5.95
CA ARG A 96 -9.83 -11.17 -5.86
C ARG A 96 -8.50 -11.28 -5.13
N LEU A 97 -7.53 -10.45 -5.50
CA LEU A 97 -6.20 -10.45 -4.89
C LEU A 97 -6.24 -10.10 -3.39
N ALA A 98 -7.07 -9.13 -3.00
CA ALA A 98 -7.29 -8.79 -1.61
C ALA A 98 -7.91 -9.97 -0.82
N SER A 99 -8.88 -10.68 -1.43
CA SER A 99 -9.49 -11.88 -0.83
C SER A 99 -8.48 -13.02 -0.69
N ASP A 100 -7.62 -13.23 -1.69
CA ASP A 100 -6.56 -14.24 -1.63
C ASP A 100 -5.59 -13.97 -0.46
N TYR A 101 -5.21 -12.71 -0.22
CA TYR A 101 -4.36 -12.36 0.93
C TYR A 101 -5.08 -12.42 2.27
N GLU A 102 -6.36 -12.05 2.34
CA GLU A 102 -7.17 -12.19 3.56
C GLU A 102 -7.29 -13.66 3.96
N SER A 103 -7.51 -14.56 3.00
CA SER A 103 -7.64 -16.01 3.26
C SER A 103 -6.38 -16.64 3.88
N GLN A 104 -5.21 -16.02 3.66
CA GLN A 104 -3.93 -16.45 4.25
C GLN A 104 -3.79 -16.08 5.72
N HIS A 105 -4.72 -15.31 6.30
CA HIS A 105 -4.72 -14.91 7.71
C HIS A 105 -3.38 -14.28 8.18
N ILE A 106 -2.73 -13.52 7.29
CA ILE A 106 -1.41 -12.93 7.57
C ILE A 106 -1.54 -11.88 8.68
N LEU A 107 -0.98 -12.20 9.86
CA LEU A 107 -0.99 -11.31 11.01
C LEU A 107 -0.03 -10.12 10.84
N TYR A 108 -0.40 -9.00 11.45
CA TYR A 108 0.40 -7.78 11.41
C TYR A 108 1.81 -8.00 11.99
N ARG A 109 2.85 -7.71 11.19
CA ARG A 109 4.27 -7.91 11.51
C ARG A 109 4.67 -9.36 11.89
N SER A 110 3.90 -10.37 11.50
CA SER A 110 4.29 -11.78 11.70
C SER A 110 5.27 -12.30 10.65
N VAL A 111 5.29 -11.73 9.44
CA VAL A 111 6.16 -12.13 8.34
C VAL A 111 6.66 -10.90 7.58
N PRO A 112 7.71 -11.00 6.75
CA PRO A 112 8.14 -9.89 5.91
C PRO A 112 6.97 -9.30 5.12
N LEU A 113 6.91 -7.96 5.06
CA LEU A 113 5.85 -7.22 4.38
C LEU A 113 4.42 -7.51 4.89
N SER A 114 4.23 -7.77 6.18
CA SER A 114 2.87 -7.86 6.78
C SER A 114 2.46 -6.67 7.67
N ASP A 115 3.15 -5.53 7.57
CA ASP A 115 2.62 -4.26 8.07
C ASP A 115 1.77 -3.54 7.01
N CYS A 116 1.20 -2.37 7.33
CA CYS A 116 0.27 -1.66 6.44
C CYS A 116 0.88 -1.37 5.06
N SER A 117 2.07 -0.79 5.02
CA SER A 117 2.82 -0.57 3.78
C SER A 117 3.32 -1.84 3.12
N GLY A 118 3.62 -2.88 3.90
CA GLY A 118 4.06 -4.16 3.39
C GLY A 118 2.96 -4.91 2.64
N MET A 119 1.75 -4.92 3.18
CA MET A 119 0.59 -5.54 2.51
C MET A 119 0.25 -4.81 1.21
N PHE A 120 0.43 -3.49 1.17
CA PHE A 120 0.33 -2.74 -0.07
C PHE A 120 1.39 -3.18 -1.09
N HIS A 121 2.66 -3.31 -0.69
CA HIS A 121 3.73 -3.84 -1.56
C HIS A 121 3.44 -5.25 -2.09
N ARG A 122 2.84 -6.11 -1.27
CA ARG A 122 2.38 -7.44 -1.71
C ARG A 122 1.32 -7.35 -2.81
N LEU A 123 0.35 -6.43 -2.69
CA LEU A 123 -0.59 -6.15 -3.77
C LEU A 123 0.14 -5.68 -5.03
N LEU A 124 1.03 -4.70 -4.90
CA LEU A 124 1.76 -4.13 -6.05
C LEU A 124 2.56 -5.18 -6.82
N GLN A 125 3.19 -6.14 -6.15
CA GLN A 125 3.96 -7.20 -6.82
C GLN A 125 3.08 -8.01 -7.79
N ARG A 126 1.88 -8.40 -7.37
CA ARG A 126 0.92 -9.12 -8.22
C ARG A 126 0.29 -8.23 -9.30
N MET A 127 0.06 -6.96 -8.96
CA MET A 127 -0.39 -5.97 -9.94
C MET A 127 0.65 -5.77 -11.04
N LYS A 128 1.94 -5.69 -10.71
CA LYS A 128 3.05 -5.55 -11.67
C LYS A 128 3.16 -6.74 -12.62
N GLU A 129 2.96 -7.95 -12.12
CA GLU A 129 2.93 -9.18 -12.95
C GLU A 129 1.80 -9.13 -14.00
N THR A 130 0.63 -8.58 -13.63
CA THR A 130 -0.57 -8.57 -14.48
C THR A 130 -0.66 -7.31 -15.36
N PHE A 131 -0.18 -6.18 -14.85
CA PHE A 131 -0.23 -4.86 -15.48
C PHE A 131 1.17 -4.22 -15.45
N PRO A 132 2.12 -4.73 -16.27
CA PRO A 132 3.53 -4.31 -16.22
C PRO A 132 3.77 -2.89 -16.76
N GLY A 133 2.80 -2.30 -17.48
CA GLY A 133 2.92 -0.95 -18.07
C GLY A 133 2.70 0.21 -17.09
N PHE A 134 2.57 -0.06 -15.79
CA PHE A 134 2.47 0.98 -14.77
C PHE A 134 3.78 1.12 -14.01
N ALA A 135 4.05 2.34 -13.53
CA ALA A 135 5.17 2.59 -12.63
C ALA A 135 4.79 2.15 -11.20
N TYR A 136 5.58 1.26 -10.61
CA TYR A 136 5.37 0.79 -9.24
C TYR A 136 6.54 1.15 -8.32
N PRO A 137 6.31 1.64 -7.10
CA PRO A 137 7.37 1.83 -6.12
C PRO A 137 7.97 0.48 -5.71
N GLU A 138 9.29 0.36 -5.85
CA GLU A 138 10.02 -0.80 -5.35
C GLU A 138 10.17 -0.74 -3.82
N VAL A 139 10.16 -1.91 -3.17
CA VAL A 139 10.29 -2.04 -1.72
C VAL A 139 11.56 -1.34 -1.20
N ALA A 140 12.67 -1.46 -1.94
CA ALA A 140 13.96 -0.86 -1.59
C ALA A 140 13.95 0.68 -1.65
N VAL A 141 13.07 1.27 -2.46
CA VAL A 141 12.99 2.72 -2.68
C VAL A 141 11.97 3.35 -1.74
N ALA A 142 10.80 2.74 -1.58
CA ALA A 142 9.67 3.32 -0.87
C ALA A 142 9.00 2.30 0.07
N ARG A 143 9.75 1.79 1.06
CA ARG A 143 9.24 0.74 1.97
C ARG A 143 8.09 1.18 2.88
N SER A 144 8.17 2.38 3.42
CA SER A 144 7.25 2.87 4.46
C SER A 144 6.09 3.66 3.85
N SER A 145 4.98 3.79 4.57
CA SER A 145 3.85 4.63 4.16
C SER A 145 4.25 6.07 3.81
N ARG A 146 5.16 6.67 4.56
CA ARG A 146 5.70 8.02 4.31
C ARG A 146 6.57 8.06 3.05
N ALA A 147 7.44 7.07 2.87
CA ALA A 147 8.29 6.98 1.68
C ALA A 147 7.45 6.72 0.41
N LEU A 148 6.38 5.95 0.52
CA LEU A 148 5.39 5.78 -0.55
C LEU A 148 4.73 7.11 -0.92
N ALA A 149 4.24 7.85 0.07
CA ALA A 149 3.66 9.18 -0.18
C ALA A 149 4.67 10.12 -0.86
N GLN A 150 5.92 10.15 -0.40
CA GLN A 150 6.97 10.93 -1.05
C GLN A 150 7.21 10.47 -2.50
N TRP A 151 7.29 9.16 -2.75
CA TRP A 151 7.51 8.61 -4.09
C TRP A 151 6.42 9.01 -5.08
N TYR A 152 5.15 9.00 -4.65
CA TYR A 152 4.03 9.48 -5.46
C TYR A 152 4.04 11.00 -5.63
N TYR A 153 4.41 11.75 -4.59
CA TYR A 153 4.51 13.21 -4.66
C TYR A 153 5.58 13.67 -5.64
N ASP A 154 6.76 13.06 -5.61
CA ASP A 154 7.88 13.38 -6.50
C ASP A 154 7.56 13.13 -7.99
N ARG A 155 6.46 12.42 -8.27
CA ARG A 155 5.94 12.10 -9.61
C ARG A 155 4.66 12.87 -9.96
N GLY A 156 4.25 13.83 -9.13
CA GLY A 156 2.99 14.57 -9.33
C GLY A 156 1.74 13.70 -9.20
N ALA A 157 1.85 12.50 -8.62
CA ALA A 157 0.77 11.50 -8.55
C ALA A 157 0.11 11.41 -7.16
N LEU A 158 0.55 12.23 -6.20
CA LEU A 158 -0.07 12.32 -4.87
C LEU A 158 -0.97 13.56 -4.79
N HIS A 159 -2.23 13.35 -4.43
CA HIS A 159 -3.15 14.43 -4.07
C HIS A 159 -3.20 14.55 -2.54
N VAL A 160 -2.88 15.71 -2.01
CA VAL A 160 -3.02 16.03 -0.59
C VAL A 160 -4.46 16.48 -0.32
N ILE A 161 -5.05 16.02 0.79
CA ILE A 161 -6.48 16.18 1.08
C ILE A 161 -6.68 17.19 2.21
N ASP A 162 -7.24 18.34 1.85
CA ASP A 162 -7.66 19.38 2.81
C ASP A 162 -9.09 19.14 3.33
N ASP A 163 -10.02 18.80 2.43
CA ASP A 163 -11.41 18.47 2.75
C ASP A 163 -11.74 17.04 2.31
N ALA A 164 -11.74 16.12 3.27
CA ALA A 164 -12.09 14.73 3.03
C ALA A 164 -13.54 14.57 2.54
N ALA A 165 -14.50 15.32 3.08
CA ALA A 165 -15.91 15.15 2.74
C ALA A 165 -16.23 15.63 1.32
N GLY A 166 -15.56 16.67 0.83
CA GLY A 166 -15.61 17.15 -0.55
C GLY A 166 -14.78 16.31 -1.53
N SER A 167 -13.75 15.61 -1.06
CA SER A 167 -12.82 14.86 -1.91
C SER A 167 -13.25 13.42 -2.22
N GLY A 168 -14.46 12.99 -1.84
CA GLY A 168 -14.92 11.60 -1.99
C GLY A 168 -14.89 11.06 -3.43
N HIS A 169 -14.91 11.93 -4.44
CA HIS A 169 -14.78 11.55 -5.85
C HIS A 169 -13.40 10.95 -6.21
N LEU A 170 -12.37 11.23 -5.40
CA LEU A 170 -11.03 10.64 -5.56
C LEU A 170 -10.95 9.21 -5.02
N ILE A 171 -11.94 8.78 -4.24
CA ILE A 171 -12.01 7.43 -3.70
C ILE A 171 -12.62 6.52 -4.78
N ARG A 172 -11.78 5.69 -5.39
CA ARG A 172 -12.15 4.64 -6.36
C ARG A 172 -11.30 3.38 -6.11
N PRO A 173 -11.74 2.19 -6.58
CA PRO A 173 -10.89 1.00 -6.52
C PRO A 173 -9.50 1.24 -7.11
N GLY A 174 -8.45 0.78 -6.43
CA GLY A 174 -7.05 1.07 -6.77
C GLY A 174 -6.49 2.35 -6.15
N ALA A 175 -7.32 3.19 -5.53
CA ALA A 175 -6.85 4.31 -4.74
C ALA A 175 -6.10 3.83 -3.49
N ILE A 176 -5.05 4.55 -3.14
CA ILE A 176 -4.18 4.32 -1.98
C ILE A 176 -4.41 5.49 -1.04
N LEU A 177 -5.07 5.23 0.07
CA LEU A 177 -5.39 6.28 1.04
C LEU A 177 -4.31 6.30 2.13
N PHE A 178 -3.82 7.49 2.44
CA PHE A 178 -2.83 7.74 3.49
C PHE A 178 -3.52 8.40 4.68
N PHE A 179 -3.31 7.86 5.87
CA PHE A 179 -3.97 8.31 7.09
C PHE A 179 -2.98 8.81 8.14
N GLY A 180 -3.41 9.81 8.90
CA GLY A 180 -2.65 10.46 9.95
C GLY A 180 -2.53 9.69 11.25
N GLN A 181 -2.03 10.38 12.27
CA GLN A 181 -2.02 9.91 13.65
C GLN A 181 -3.44 9.82 14.23
N VAL A 182 -3.65 8.85 15.12
CA VAL A 182 -4.92 8.64 15.81
C VAL A 182 -5.27 9.89 16.64
N GLY A 183 -6.43 10.48 16.38
CA GLY A 183 -6.97 11.60 17.15
C GLY A 183 -6.26 12.94 16.91
N LYS A 184 -5.36 13.03 15.93
CA LYS A 184 -4.69 14.26 15.55
C LYS A 184 -5.36 14.88 14.33
N ALA A 185 -5.64 16.18 14.41
CA ALA A 185 -6.12 16.97 13.29
C ALA A 185 -4.95 17.53 12.49
N TYR A 186 -5.13 17.60 11.18
CA TYR A 186 -4.18 18.15 10.23
C TYR A 186 -4.92 19.21 9.41
N PRO A 187 -5.00 20.47 9.90
CA PRO A 187 -5.49 21.58 9.09
C PRO A 187 -4.40 21.93 8.06
N HIS A 188 -4.75 21.89 6.78
CA HIS A 188 -3.83 22.21 5.67
C HIS A 188 -2.57 21.34 5.64
N PRO A 189 -2.71 20.01 5.50
CA PRO A 189 -1.56 19.12 5.42
C PRO A 189 -0.62 19.53 4.29
N THR A 190 0.69 19.48 4.55
CA THR A 190 1.73 19.69 3.54
C THR A 190 2.55 18.43 3.39
N ILE A 191 3.11 18.17 2.20
CA ILE A 191 3.90 16.95 1.99
C ILE A 191 5.05 16.80 3.01
N GLY A 192 5.74 17.89 3.34
CA GLY A 192 6.83 17.87 4.32
C GLY A 192 6.36 17.44 5.71
N GLN A 193 5.18 17.90 6.15
CA GLN A 193 4.57 17.43 7.39
C GLN A 193 4.13 15.96 7.28
N LEU A 194 3.57 15.56 6.14
CA LEU A 194 3.04 14.21 5.92
C LEU A 194 4.13 13.14 5.92
N THR A 195 5.31 13.44 5.37
CA THR A 195 6.42 12.48 5.21
C THR A 195 7.46 12.54 6.32
N THR A 196 7.40 13.53 7.21
CA THR A 196 8.31 13.64 8.37
C THR A 196 8.07 12.52 9.38
N PRO A 197 9.10 11.72 9.77
CA PRO A 197 8.98 10.66 10.76
C PRO A 197 8.39 11.15 12.10
N GLY A 198 7.52 10.33 12.70
CA GLY A 198 6.88 10.67 13.98
C GLY A 198 5.78 11.74 13.88
N THR A 199 5.52 12.25 12.68
CA THR A 199 4.42 13.17 12.36
C THR A 199 3.67 12.67 11.11
N GLY A 200 2.60 13.35 10.70
CA GLY A 200 1.98 13.06 9.42
C GLY A 200 1.40 11.64 9.30
N ILE A 201 1.77 10.96 8.21
CA ILE A 201 1.23 9.67 7.81
C ILE A 201 1.72 8.55 8.73
N MET A 202 0.76 7.77 9.24
CA MET A 202 1.00 6.61 10.11
C MET A 202 0.42 5.31 9.55
N HIS A 203 -0.52 5.40 8.62
CA HIS A 203 -1.22 4.24 8.09
C HIS A 203 -1.58 4.42 6.63
N ILE A 204 -1.70 3.31 5.91
CA ILE A 204 -2.20 3.30 4.53
C ILE A 204 -3.12 2.11 4.31
N GLY A 205 -3.94 2.20 3.27
CA GLY A 205 -4.64 1.04 2.74
C GLY A 205 -5.13 1.27 1.33
N THR A 206 -5.56 0.18 0.71
CA THR A 206 -5.99 0.17 -0.69
C THR A 206 -7.50 0.06 -0.76
N VAL A 207 -8.13 0.98 -1.49
CA VAL A 207 -9.56 0.91 -1.79
C VAL A 207 -9.79 -0.20 -2.78
N VAL A 208 -10.69 -1.12 -2.43
CA VAL A 208 -11.05 -2.28 -3.27
C VAL A 208 -12.54 -2.30 -3.61
N GLY A 209 -13.33 -1.39 -3.02
CA GLY A 209 -14.74 -1.21 -3.34
C GLY A 209 -15.23 0.15 -2.88
N VAL A 210 -16.23 0.68 -3.55
CA VAL A 210 -16.86 1.97 -3.23
C VAL A 210 -18.36 1.83 -3.30
N GLU A 211 -19.06 2.49 -2.38
CA GLU A 211 -20.51 2.63 -2.38
C GLU A 211 -20.83 4.08 -2.75
N LYS A 212 -21.76 4.24 -3.70
CA LYS A 212 -22.18 5.55 -4.20
C LYS A 212 -23.67 5.77 -3.94
N ASP A 213 -24.06 7.02 -3.73
CA ASP A 213 -25.47 7.43 -3.75
C ASP A 213 -26.01 7.51 -5.18
N GLU A 214 -27.32 7.79 -5.31
CA GLU A 214 -28.00 7.94 -6.61
C GLU A 214 -27.42 9.05 -7.47
N ALA A 215 -26.81 10.07 -6.86
CA ALA A 215 -26.13 11.17 -7.54
C ALA A 215 -24.68 10.81 -7.94
N GLY A 216 -24.23 9.59 -7.67
CA GLY A 216 -22.88 9.10 -7.99
C GLY A 216 -21.79 9.53 -7.01
N ASN A 217 -22.14 10.20 -5.91
CA ASN A 217 -21.18 10.59 -4.88
C ASN A 217 -20.78 9.37 -4.05
N THR A 218 -19.48 9.25 -3.76
CA THR A 218 -19.00 8.22 -2.85
C THR A 218 -19.55 8.49 -1.44
N ILE A 219 -20.22 7.51 -0.84
CA ILE A 219 -20.76 7.58 0.54
C ILE A 219 -20.03 6.66 1.51
N ALA A 220 -19.45 5.58 1.00
CA ALA A 220 -18.61 4.68 1.77
C ALA A 220 -17.57 3.99 0.88
N TYR A 221 -16.55 3.39 1.49
CA TYR A 221 -15.62 2.52 0.77
C TYR A 221 -15.21 1.29 1.59
N THR A 222 -14.73 0.29 0.87
CA THR A 222 -14.09 -0.92 1.41
C THR A 222 -12.59 -0.81 1.17
N MET A 223 -11.80 -1.04 2.23
CA MET A 223 -10.35 -0.98 2.19
C MET A 223 -9.74 -2.32 2.56
N PHE A 224 -8.77 -2.76 1.78
CA PHE A 224 -7.86 -3.83 2.17
C PHE A 224 -6.59 -3.24 2.79
N HIS A 225 -6.24 -3.69 3.99
CA HIS A 225 -5.02 -3.26 4.68
C HIS A 225 -4.62 -4.20 5.82
N ALA A 226 -3.39 -4.04 6.31
CA ALA A 226 -2.97 -4.65 7.58
C ALA A 226 -3.49 -3.82 8.76
N ARG A 227 -4.40 -4.36 9.57
CA ARG A 227 -5.19 -3.59 10.56
C ARG A 227 -4.44 -3.14 11.82
N GLY A 228 -3.33 -3.80 12.16
CA GLY A 228 -2.57 -3.55 13.39
C GLY A 228 -2.28 -4.84 14.17
N ARG A 229 -1.50 -4.71 15.25
CA ARG A 229 -0.98 -5.87 16.02
C ARG A 229 -2.10 -6.84 16.41
N GLY A 230 -1.87 -8.13 16.18
CA GLY A 230 -2.79 -9.21 16.54
C GLY A 230 -3.98 -9.37 15.60
N LYS A 231 -4.11 -8.55 14.56
CA LYS A 231 -5.19 -8.65 13.57
C LYS A 231 -4.62 -9.08 12.21
N PRO A 232 -5.29 -9.99 11.48
CA PRO A 232 -4.90 -10.30 10.11
C PRO A 232 -5.24 -9.13 9.18
N ALA A 233 -4.50 -9.05 8.07
CA ALA A 233 -4.89 -8.24 6.92
C ALA A 233 -6.28 -8.66 6.43
N SER A 234 -7.12 -7.68 6.11
CA SER A 234 -8.55 -7.94 5.92
C SER A 234 -9.22 -6.79 5.19
N HIS A 235 -10.38 -7.10 4.60
CA HIS A 235 -11.33 -6.11 4.15
C HIS A 235 -11.98 -5.44 5.35
N THR A 236 -11.83 -4.13 5.45
CA THR A 236 -12.59 -3.31 6.39
C THR A 236 -13.58 -2.46 5.62
N ARG A 237 -14.83 -2.47 6.06
CA ARG A 237 -15.95 -1.75 5.46
C ARG A 237 -16.35 -0.55 6.33
N HIS A 238 -17.31 0.24 5.85
CA HIS A 238 -17.97 1.30 6.60
C HIS A 238 -17.09 2.52 6.90
N TYR A 239 -16.22 2.89 5.97
CA TYR A 239 -15.55 4.19 6.01
C TYR A 239 -16.44 5.25 5.36
N LEU A 240 -17.20 5.96 6.19
CA LEU A 240 -18.34 6.78 5.76
C LEU A 240 -17.94 8.23 5.47
N ARG A 241 -18.62 8.85 4.50
CA ARG A 241 -18.57 10.30 4.26
C ARG A 241 -19.05 11.08 5.49
N HIS A 242 -20.14 10.62 6.09
CA HIS A 242 -20.76 11.21 7.27
C HIS A 242 -20.85 10.16 8.38
N PRO A 243 -19.79 9.99 9.19
CA PRO A 243 -19.83 9.04 10.29
C PRO A 243 -20.84 9.48 11.36
N GLY A 244 -21.60 8.54 11.91
CA GLY A 244 -22.59 8.84 12.97
C GLY A 244 -21.96 9.33 14.29
N ASN A 245 -20.67 9.09 14.49
CA ASN A 245 -19.91 9.63 15.62
C ASN A 245 -19.14 10.90 15.19
N PRO A 246 -19.42 12.07 15.78
CA PRO A 246 -18.79 13.33 15.40
C PRO A 246 -17.28 13.39 15.69
N GLY A 247 -16.75 12.48 16.53
CA GLY A 247 -15.32 12.35 16.78
C GLY A 247 -14.55 11.58 15.71
N LEU A 248 -15.22 11.07 14.68
CA LEU A 248 -14.60 10.39 13.54
C LEU A 248 -14.54 11.34 12.33
N PRO A 249 -13.39 11.46 11.64
CA PRO A 249 -13.30 12.24 10.42
C PRO A 249 -14.02 11.53 9.26
N ALA A 250 -14.55 12.34 8.33
CA ALA A 250 -15.09 11.85 7.06
C ALA A 250 -14.05 10.98 6.34
N PHE A 251 -14.49 9.81 5.87
CA PHE A 251 -13.64 8.79 5.21
C PHE A 251 -12.38 8.41 6.01
N GLY A 252 -12.37 8.63 7.33
CA GLY A 252 -11.24 8.35 8.19
C GLY A 252 -11.08 6.87 8.51
N ASN A 253 -9.85 6.42 8.75
CA ASN A 253 -9.63 5.11 9.36
C ASN A 253 -9.77 5.22 10.88
N TRP A 254 -10.99 4.97 11.40
CA TRP A 254 -11.33 5.30 12.78
C TRP A 254 -11.03 6.77 13.07
N ARG A 255 -10.25 7.08 14.12
CA ARG A 255 -9.85 8.45 14.47
C ARG A 255 -8.66 8.96 13.68
N GLN A 256 -8.23 8.28 12.62
CA GLN A 256 -7.16 8.75 11.74
C GLN A 256 -7.76 9.50 10.54
N GLN A 257 -7.41 10.77 10.41
CA GLN A 257 -7.80 11.60 9.27
C GLN A 257 -7.20 11.07 7.97
N TRP A 258 -7.97 11.08 6.88
CA TRP A 258 -7.48 10.86 5.51
C TRP A 258 -6.71 12.11 5.06
N LEU A 259 -5.43 11.94 4.70
CA LEU A 259 -4.49 13.04 4.46
C LEU A 259 -4.01 13.16 3.01
N ALA A 260 -3.97 12.05 2.28
CA ALA A 260 -3.55 12.03 0.89
C ALA A 260 -4.11 10.82 0.16
N VAL A 261 -4.15 10.89 -1.17
CA VAL A 261 -4.48 9.78 -2.05
C VAL A 261 -3.51 9.72 -3.23
N ALA A 262 -3.15 8.50 -3.61
CA ALA A 262 -2.51 8.18 -4.87
C ALA A 262 -3.25 7.00 -5.52
N TYR A 263 -2.78 6.52 -6.66
CA TYR A 263 -3.38 5.38 -7.35
C TYR A 263 -2.34 4.34 -7.75
N MET A 264 -2.75 3.07 -7.78
CA MET A 264 -1.90 1.96 -8.23
C MET A 264 -1.62 2.00 -9.74
N ASP A 265 -2.49 2.64 -10.51
CA ASP A 265 -2.47 2.69 -11.98
C ASP A 265 -1.75 3.94 -12.52
N THR A 266 -0.70 4.42 -11.86
CA THR A 266 0.10 5.55 -12.37
C THR A 266 0.72 5.16 -13.69
N SER A 267 0.25 5.79 -14.78
CA SER A 267 0.84 5.68 -16.10
C SER A 267 2.32 6.06 -16.01
N SER A 268 3.19 5.24 -16.61
CA SER A 268 4.53 5.70 -16.94
C SER A 268 4.39 6.80 -17.99
N GLU A 269 4.72 8.04 -17.63
CA GLU A 269 5.05 9.05 -18.64
C GLU A 269 6.28 8.61 -19.45
#